data_AF-A0A3P2A2I7-F1
#
_entry.id   AF-A0A3P2A2I7-F1
#
_cell.length_a   1.000
_cell.length_b   1.000
_cell.length_c   1.000
_cell.angle_alpha   90.00
_cell.angle_beta   90.00
_cell.angle_gamma   90.00
#
_symmetry.space_group_name_H-M   'P 1'
#
loop_
_entity.id
_entity.type
_entity.pdbx_description
1 polymer ?
#
loop_
_entity_poly.entity_id
_entity_poly.type
_entity_poly.pdbx_seq_one_letter_code
_entity_poly.pdbx_strand_id
1 'polypeptide(L)'
;MGYSNFNMRLDDDLRADVYPILEQYGLTPSQAVRMFFNQIARTGKIPLSFDWAEIPMPNNETAQAIRAGRADYQAGRLTGYSADTAAQALADMANHD
;
A
#
# COMPACT_ATOMS: atom_id res chain seq x y z
N MET A 1 -27.67 -5.59 -4.09
CA MET A 1 -26.38 -4.98 -4.46
C MET A 1 -26.64 -3.54 -4.85
N GLY A 2 -26.00 -2.58 -4.19
CA GLY A 2 -26.08 -1.17 -4.58
C GLY A 2 -25.10 -0.89 -5.72
N TYR A 3 -25.51 -0.06 -6.67
CA TYR A 3 -24.64 0.45 -7.72
C TYR A 3 -24.38 1.93 -7.45
N SER A 4 -23.10 2.32 -7.41
CA SER A 4 -22.70 3.72 -7.34
C SER A 4 -22.12 4.15 -8.68
N ASN A 5 -22.48 5.36 -9.12
CA ASN A 5 -21.89 5.96 -10.31
C ASN A 5 -20.51 6.54 -9.97
N PHE A 6 -19.52 6.21 -10.79
CA PHE A 6 -18.17 6.75 -10.69
C PHE A 6 -17.89 7.61 -11.92
N ASN A 7 -17.78 8.93 -11.71
CA ASN A 7 -17.44 9.87 -12.77
C ASN A 7 -15.96 10.25 -12.66
N MET A 8 -15.21 10.04 -13.74
CA MET A 8 -13.78 10.34 -13.83
C MET A 8 -13.55 11.35 -14.94
N ARG A 9 -12.84 12.43 -14.61
CA ARG A 9 -12.35 13.38 -15.62
C ARG A 9 -11.05 12.85 -16.20
N LEU A 10 -10.95 12.89 -17.52
CA LEU A 10 -9.77 12.51 -18.28
C LEU A 10 -9.43 13.67 -19.19
N ASP A 11 -8.16 14.05 -19.24
CA ASP A 11 -7.65 15.00 -20.22
C ASP A 11 -7.89 14.47 -21.65
N ASP A 12 -8.10 15.37 -22.60
CA ASP A 12 -8.42 14.98 -23.98
C ASP A 12 -7.22 14.32 -24.67
N ASP A 13 -5.99 14.73 -24.36
CA ASP A 13 -4.78 14.10 -24.91
C ASP A 13 -4.66 12.66 -24.38
N LEU A 14 -4.86 12.47 -23.08
CA LEU A 14 -4.82 11.15 -22.45
C LEU A 14 -5.95 10.25 -22.96
N ARG A 15 -7.13 10.81 -23.26
CA ARG A 15 -8.23 10.07 -23.90
C ARG A 15 -7.81 9.55 -25.27
N ALA A 16 -7.24 10.42 -26.10
CA ALA A 16 -6.83 10.09 -27.46
C ALA A 16 -5.77 8.97 -27.48
N ASP A 17 -4.85 8.96 -26.52
CA ASP A 17 -3.81 7.94 -26.43
C ASP A 17 -4.31 6.58 -25.92
N VAL A 18 -5.18 6.59 -24.90
CA VAL A 18 -5.57 5.36 -24.20
C VAL A 18 -6.67 4.59 -24.93
N TYR A 19 -7.63 5.29 -25.56
CA TYR A 19 -8.80 4.65 -26.14
C TYR A 19 -8.47 3.64 -27.25
N PRO A 20 -7.60 3.96 -28.22
CA PRO A 20 -7.21 3.00 -29.26
C PRO A 20 -6.53 1.75 -28.70
N ILE A 21 -5.77 1.88 -27.62
CA ILE A 21 -5.11 0.74 -26.96
C ILE A 21 -6.17 -0.15 -26.33
N LEU A 22 -7.10 0.42 -25.56
CA LEU A 22 -8.18 -0.36 -24.94
C LEU A 22 -9.06 -1.07 -25.97
N GLU A 23 -9.35 -0.40 -27.09
CA GLU A 23 -10.10 -0.98 -28.22
C GLU A 23 -9.37 -2.17 -28.86
N GLN A 24 -8.05 -2.13 -28.99
CA GLN A 24 -7.25 -3.29 -29.46
C GLN A 24 -7.40 -4.50 -28.55
N TYR A 25 -7.60 -4.29 -27.25
CA TYR A 25 -7.89 -5.36 -26.30
C TYR A 25 -9.39 -5.69 -26.18
N GLY A 26 -10.26 -5.03 -26.95
CA GLY A 26 -11.71 -5.20 -26.89
C GLY A 26 -12.34 -4.73 -25.57
N LEU A 27 -11.68 -3.78 -24.88
CA LEU A 27 -12.10 -3.26 -23.58
C LEU A 27 -12.67 -1.86 -23.70
N THR A 28 -13.75 -1.61 -22.97
CA THR A 28 -14.21 -0.23 -22.72
C THR A 28 -13.42 0.41 -21.57
N PRO A 29 -13.29 1.74 -21.52
CA PRO A 29 -12.63 2.44 -20.43
C PRO A 29 -13.18 2.06 -19.04
N SER A 30 -14.50 1.96 -18.91
CA SER A 30 -15.14 1.56 -17.66
C SER A 30 -14.79 0.13 -17.23
N GLN A 31 -14.64 -0.79 -18.18
CA GLN A 31 -14.20 -2.17 -17.88
C GLN A 31 -12.75 -2.19 -17.38
N ALA A 32 -11.85 -1.44 -18.04
CA ALA A 32 -10.45 -1.34 -17.62
C ALA A 32 -10.32 -0.78 -16.20
N VAL A 33 -11.03 0.32 -15.89
CA VAL A 33 -11.05 0.91 -14.54
C VAL A 33 -11.64 -0.06 -13.50
N ARG A 34 -12.69 -0.81 -13.86
CA ARG A 34 -13.26 -1.82 -12.96
C ARG A 34 -12.29 -2.97 -12.70
N MET A 35 -11.55 -3.42 -13.72
CA MET A 35 -10.51 -4.43 -13.56
C MET A 35 -9.37 -3.93 -12.66
N PHE A 36 -8.95 -2.67 -12.83
CA PHE A 36 -7.97 -2.03 -11.96
C PHE A 36 -8.39 -2.05 -10.49
N PHE A 37 -9.62 -1.63 -10.18
CA PHE A 37 -10.12 -1.68 -8.79
C PHE A 37 -10.26 -3.10 -8.25
N ASN A 38 -10.72 -4.04 -9.06
CA ASN A 38 -10.77 -5.45 -8.65
C ASN A 38 -9.38 -6.00 -8.31
N GLN A 39 -8.35 -5.62 -9.07
CA GLN A 39 -6.98 -6.03 -8.79
C GLN A 39 -6.47 -5.45 -7.47
N ILE A 40 -6.78 -4.18 -7.18
CA ILE A 40 -6.46 -3.56 -5.88
C ILE A 40 -7.15 -4.31 -4.74
N ALA A 41 -8.45 -4.54 -4.86
CA ALA A 41 -9.22 -5.23 -3.83
C ALA A 41 -8.72 -6.67 -3.58
N ARG A 42 -8.27 -7.37 -4.63
CA ARG A 42 -7.76 -8.74 -4.53
C ARG A 42 -6.35 -8.83 -3.96
N THR A 43 -5.50 -7.85 -4.24
CA THR A 43 -4.06 -7.93 -3.91
C THR A 43 -3.66 -7.05 -2.73
N GLY A 44 -4.52 -6.12 -2.31
CA GLY A 44 -4.20 -5.13 -1.28
C GLY A 44 -3.14 -4.11 -1.70
N LYS A 45 -2.73 -4.08 -2.98
CA LYS A 45 -1.69 -3.18 -3.50
C LYS A 45 -2.12 -2.53 -4.81
N ILE A 46 -1.55 -1.37 -5.12
CA ILE A 46 -1.78 -0.67 -6.39
C ILE A 46 -0.98 -1.39 -7.48
N PRO A 47 -1.62 -1.88 -8.57
CA PRO A 47 -0.95 -2.65 -9.62
C PRO A 47 -0.30 -1.74 -10.67
N LEU A 48 0.48 -0.77 -10.21
CA LEU A 48 1.28 0.12 -11.04
C LEU A 48 2.74 0.00 -10.62
N SER A 49 3.64 0.08 -11.59
CA SER A 49 5.06 0.25 -11.31
C SER A 49 5.33 1.69 -10.91
N PHE A 50 5.94 1.89 -9.75
CA PHE A 50 6.39 3.19 -9.27
C PHE A 50 7.89 3.34 -9.44
N ASP A 51 8.44 2.78 -10.53
CA ASP A 51 9.89 2.68 -10.77
C ASP A 51 10.57 4.05 -10.92
N TRP A 52 9.79 5.10 -11.18
CA TRP A 52 10.24 6.50 -11.16
C TRP A 52 10.57 6.99 -9.75
N ALA A 53 10.05 6.33 -8.71
CA ALA A 53 10.41 6.53 -7.32
C ALA A 53 11.46 5.47 -6.94
N GLU A 54 12.70 5.64 -7.43
CA GLU A 54 13.84 4.75 -7.14
C GLU A 54 14.09 4.54 -5.64
N ILE A 55 13.54 5.41 -4.79
CA ILE A 55 13.53 5.26 -3.34
C ILE A 55 12.07 5.11 -2.90
N PRO A 56 11.66 3.98 -2.30
CA PRO A 56 10.35 3.86 -1.67
C PRO A 56 10.25 4.90 -0.55
N MET A 57 9.63 6.05 -0.85
CA MET A 57 9.40 7.08 0.14
C MET A 57 8.34 6.55 1.11
N PRO A 58 8.69 6.39 2.40
CA PRO A 58 7.70 6.02 3.39
C PRO A 58 6.61 7.08 3.39
N ASN A 59 5.35 6.66 3.53
CA ASN A 59 4.28 7.61 3.81
C ASN A 59 4.58 8.38 5.10
N ASN A 60 3.88 9.49 5.34
CA ASN A 60 4.17 10.38 6.47
C ASN A 60 4.16 9.64 7.82
N GLU A 61 3.22 8.70 8.01
CA GLU A 61 3.12 7.86 9.20
C GLU A 61 4.37 7.00 9.41
N THR A 62 4.79 6.27 8.37
CA THR A 62 5.99 5.42 8.43
C THR A 62 7.24 6.27 8.66
N ALA A 63 7.34 7.44 8.03
CA ALA A 63 8.45 8.37 8.23
C ALA A 63 8.51 8.88 9.68
N GLN A 64 7.36 9.13 10.30
CA GLN A 64 7.28 9.51 11.72
C GLN A 64 7.65 8.35 12.64
N ALA A 65 7.15 7.15 12.39
CA ALA A 65 7.48 5.96 13.16
C ALA A 65 8.99 5.67 13.15
N ILE A 66 9.63 5.79 11.97
CA ILE A 66 11.10 5.63 11.85
C ILE A 66 11.85 6.69 12.65
N ARG A 67 11.41 7.96 12.61
CA ARG A 67 12.03 9.04 13.39
C ARG A 67 11.87 8.81 14.89
N ALA A 68 10.67 8.44 15.33
CA ALA A 68 10.36 8.16 16.73
C ALA A 68 11.19 6.98 17.23
N GLY A 69 11.20 5.85 16.52
CA GLY A 69 12.00 4.69 16.89
C GLY A 69 13.50 4.98 16.96
N ARG A 70 14.03 5.78 16.02
CA ARG A 70 15.44 6.21 16.06
C ARG A 70 15.74 7.11 17.26
N ALA A 71 14.84 8.03 17.59
CA ALA A 71 14.99 8.90 18.77
C ALA A 71 14.91 8.12 20.08
N ASP A 72 14.02 7.13 20.16
CA ASP A 72 13.85 6.26 21.32
C ASP A 72 15.08 5.37 21.53
N TYR A 73 15.64 4.82 20.43
CA TYR A 73 16.89 4.08 20.46
C TYR A 73 18.07 4.93 20.95
N GLN A 74 18.23 6.14 20.39
CA GLN A 74 19.30 7.07 20.80
C GLN A 74 19.15 7.55 22.24
N ALA A 75 17.92 7.69 22.72
CA ALA A 75 17.62 8.05 24.10
C ALA A 75 17.73 6.86 25.08
N GLY A 76 18.07 5.65 24.62
CA GLY A 76 18.17 4.46 25.46
C GLY A 76 16.83 3.99 26.04
N ARG A 77 15.71 4.40 25.44
CA ARG A 77 14.35 4.05 25.89
C ARG A 77 13.89 2.66 25.41
N LEU A 78 14.68 2.02 24.55
CA LEU A 78 14.41 0.68 24.02
C LEU A 78 15.27 -0.35 24.75
N THR A 79 14.64 -1.29 25.46
CA THR A 79 15.31 -2.48 25.98
C THR A 79 15.38 -3.54 24.89
N GLY A 80 16.59 -3.89 24.47
CA GLY A 80 16.81 -5.04 23.59
C GLY A 80 16.70 -6.33 24.38
N TYR A 81 15.78 -7.21 23.99
CA TYR A 81 15.73 -8.58 24.53
C TYR A 81 16.55 -9.50 23.62
N SER A 82 17.26 -10.47 24.21
CA SER A 82 17.80 -11.58 23.43
C SER A 82 16.64 -12.43 22.90
N ALA A 83 16.83 -13.12 21.76
CA ALA A 83 15.78 -13.95 21.17
C ALA A 83 15.22 -14.97 22.17
N ASP A 84 16.07 -15.52 23.02
CA ASP A 84 15.70 -16.49 24.05
C ASP A 84 14.89 -15.86 25.20
N THR A 85 15.25 -14.65 25.64
CA THR A 85 14.48 -13.94 26.69
C THR A 85 13.16 -13.38 26.18
N ALA A 86 13.10 -12.96 24.92
CA ALA A 86 11.86 -12.52 24.30
C ALA A 86 10.84 -13.66 24.17
N ALA A 87 11.29 -14.86 23.79
CA ALA A 87 10.45 -16.04 23.70
C ALA A 87 9.90 -16.48 25.07
N GLN A 88 10.74 -16.42 26.10
CA GLN A 88 10.31 -16.73 27.47
C GLN A 88 9.32 -15.69 28.01
N ALA A 89 9.57 -14.40 27.80
CA ALA A 89 8.66 -13.34 28.24
C ALA A 89 7.27 -13.43 27.59
N LEU A 90 7.20 -13.78 26.29
CA LEU A 90 5.94 -14.01 25.58
C LEU A 90 5.21 -15.25 26.08
N ALA A 91 5.94 -16.32 26.40
CA ALA A 91 5.36 -17.54 26.96
C ALA A 91 4.79 -17.32 28.38
N ASP A 92 5.46 -16.53 29.21
CA ASP A 92 4.98 -16.19 30.56
C ASP A 92 3.75 -15.27 30.52
N MET A 93 3.67 -14.34 29.56
CA MET A 93 2.50 -13.49 29.36
C MET A 93 1.27 -14.27 28.88
N ALA A 94 1.45 -15.31 28.05
CA ALA A 94 0.37 -16.15 27.55
C ALA A 94 -0.24 -17.11 28.59
N ASN A 95 0.46 -17.35 29.70
CA ASN A 95 0.02 -18.24 30.77
C ASN A 95 -0.61 -17.50 31.98
N HIS A 96 -0.84 -16.19 31.87
CA HIS A 96 -1.41 -15.35 32.93
C HIS A 96 -2.82 -14.77 32.60
N ASP A 97 -3.46 -15.26 31.54
CA ASP A 97 -4.92 -15.12 31.29
C ASP A 97 -5.68 -16.38 31.73
#